data_AF-A0A327PNN0-F1
#
_entry.id   AF-A0A327PNN0-F1
#
_cell.length_a   1.000
_cell.length_b   1.000
_cell.length_c   1.000
_cell.angle_alpha   90.00
_cell.angle_beta   90.00
_cell.angle_gamma   90.00
#
_symmetry.space_group_name_H-M   'P 1'
#
loop_
_entity.id
_entity.type
_entity.pdbx_description
1 polymer ?
#
loop_
_entity_poly.entity_id
_entity_poly.type
_entity_poly.pdbx_seq_one_letter_code
_entity_poly.pdbx_strand_id
1 'polypeptide(L)'
;MEVLRTAILDKLQRNKGEIFSTAEVVMQMYPEDWELFLEEVNTTAIALQQEGLVAITSVEEATDFNFLKSKSLELSSPSKT
;
A
#
# COMPACT_ATOMS: atom_id res chain seq x y z
N MET A 1 -4.80 4.46 10.79
CA MET A 1 -5.36 5.82 10.64
C MET A 1 -6.16 5.99 9.34
N GLU A 2 -7.20 6.83 9.29
CA GLU A 2 -8.00 7.07 8.06
C GLU A 2 -7.24 7.83 6.95
N VAL A 3 -6.21 8.59 7.32
CA VAL A 3 -5.43 9.44 6.41
C VAL A 3 -4.62 8.60 5.40
N LEU A 4 -3.98 7.52 5.87
CA LEU A 4 -3.20 6.60 5.02
C LEU A 4 -4.09 5.88 4.00
N ARG A 5 -5.26 5.40 4.45
CA ARG A 5 -6.27 4.78 3.58
C ARG A 5 -6.69 5.73 2.46
N THR A 6 -7.00 6.97 2.82
CA THR A 6 -7.41 8.00 1.86
C THR A 6 -6.29 8.32 0.88
N ALA A 7 -5.04 8.42 1.35
CA ALA A 7 -3.89 8.69 0.49
C ALA A 7 -3.62 7.56 -0.52
N ILE A 8 -3.75 6.30 -0.10
CA ILE A 8 -3.63 5.14 -1.01
C ILE A 8 -4.71 5.20 -2.10
N LEU A 9 -5.98 5.44 -1.72
CA LEU A 9 -7.10 5.50 -2.64
C LEU A 9 -7.03 6.72 -3.58
N ASP A 10 -6.62 7.88 -3.08
CA ASP A 10 -6.40 9.08 -3.89
C ASP A 10 -5.28 8.85 -4.92
N LYS A 11 -4.16 8.26 -4.50
CA LYS A 11 -3.04 7.92 -5.38
C LYS A 11 -3.43 6.85 -6.42
N LEU A 12 -4.23 5.86 -6.04
CA LEU A 12 -4.83 4.86 -6.94
C LEU A 12 -5.72 5.52 -8.01
N GLN A 13 -6.56 6.47 -7.59
CA GLN A 13 -7.47 7.19 -8.48
C GLN A 13 -6.71 8.08 -9.47
N ARG A 14 -5.61 8.72 -9.02
CA ARG A 14 -4.74 9.54 -9.89
C ARG A 14 -3.95 8.69 -10.89
N ASN A 15 -3.47 7.53 -10.46
CA ASN A 15 -2.63 6.64 -11.29
C ASN A 15 -3.41 5.78 -12.28
N LYS A 16 -4.75 5.89 -12.37
CA LYS A 16 -5.59 5.14 -13.33
C LYS A 16 -5.27 3.63 -13.43
N GLY A 17 -4.81 3.02 -12.34
CA GLY A 17 -4.43 1.60 -12.30
C GLY A 17 -2.97 1.29 -12.60
N GLU A 18 -2.09 2.28 -12.69
CA GLU A 18 -0.64 2.05 -12.62
C GLU A 18 -0.24 1.47 -11.26
N ILE A 19 0.84 0.71 -11.27
CA ILE A 19 1.42 0.08 -10.09
C ILE A 19 2.23 1.14 -9.33
N PHE A 20 2.00 1.26 -8.03
CA PHE A 20 2.76 2.17 -7.17
C PHE A 20 3.12 1.53 -5.83
N SER A 21 4.22 1.97 -5.24
CA SER A 21 4.68 1.44 -3.94
C SER A 21 3.97 2.13 -2.77
N THR A 22 3.69 1.39 -1.70
CA THR A 22 3.19 1.96 -0.43
C THR A 22 4.16 2.99 0.16
N ALA A 23 5.47 2.74 0.05
CA ALA A 23 6.52 3.68 0.46
C ALA A 23 6.40 5.04 -0.26
N GLU A 24 6.06 5.03 -1.56
CA GLU A 24 5.85 6.26 -2.32
C GLU A 24 4.63 7.06 -1.84
N VAL A 25 3.63 6.40 -1.24
CA VAL A 25 2.46 7.08 -0.67
C VAL A 25 2.84 7.75 0.64
N VAL A 26 3.50 7.03 1.54
CA VAL A 26 3.89 7.57 2.85
C VAL A 26 5.00 8.59 2.74
N MET A 27 5.97 8.42 1.84
CA MET A 27 7.04 9.39 1.63
C MET A 27 6.52 10.73 1.08
N GLN A 28 5.45 10.70 0.27
CA GLN A 28 4.81 11.92 -0.22
C GLN A 28 4.08 12.70 0.89
N MET A 29 3.59 12.00 1.92
CA MET A 29 2.82 12.59 3.02
C MET A 29 3.69 12.94 4.23
N TYR A 30 4.65 12.07 4.55
CA TYR A 30 5.50 12.08 5.73
C TYR A 30 6.95 11.70 5.34
N PRO A 31 7.66 12.57 4.62
CA PRO A 31 9.03 12.28 4.15
C PRO A 31 10.04 12.09 5.28
N GLU A 32 9.78 12.59 6.49
CA GLU A 32 10.68 12.45 7.64
C GLU A 32 10.49 11.12 8.40
N ASP A 33 9.24 10.63 8.50
CA ASP A 33 8.86 9.48 9.34
C ASP A 33 8.29 8.30 8.52
N TRP A 34 8.51 8.28 7.21
CA TRP A 34 7.90 7.31 6.30
C TRP A 34 8.16 5.84 6.70
N GLU A 35 9.32 5.52 7.26
CA GLU A 35 9.66 4.17 7.75
C GLU A 35 8.78 3.73 8.92
N LEU A 36 8.39 4.65 9.80
CA LEU A 36 7.50 4.37 10.93
C LEU A 36 6.07 4.11 10.46
N PHE A 37 5.66 4.77 9.37
CA PHE A 37 4.34 4.60 8.77
C PHE A 37 4.27 3.46 7.75
N LEU A 38 5.41 2.83 7.40
CA LEU A 38 5.47 1.74 6.43
C LEU A 38 4.67 0.52 6.91
N GLU A 39 4.81 0.18 8.19
CA GLU A 39 4.07 -0.91 8.81
C GLU A 39 2.55 -0.65 8.78
N GLU A 40 2.13 0.56 9.14
CA GLU A 40 0.72 0.94 9.17
C GLU A 40 0.12 1.01 7.76
N VAL A 41 0.84 1.58 6.79
CA VAL A 41 0.36 1.69 5.40
C VAL A 41 0.27 0.31 4.77
N ASN A 42 1.20 -0.60 5.06
CA ASN A 42 1.17 -1.97 4.55
C ASN A 42 -0.01 -2.75 5.16
N THR A 43 -0.24 -2.60 6.46
CA THR A 43 -1.42 -3.18 7.12
C THR A 43 -2.72 -2.65 6.51
N THR A 44 -2.78 -1.34 6.23
CA THR A 44 -3.93 -0.70 5.58
C THR A 44 -4.12 -1.20 4.15
N ALA A 45 -3.02 -1.34 3.39
CA ALA A 45 -3.04 -1.83 2.02
C ALA A 45 -3.52 -3.29 1.92
N ILE A 46 -3.07 -4.15 2.84
CA ILE A 46 -3.54 -5.54 2.95
C ILE A 46 -5.03 -5.57 3.30
N ALA A 47 -5.49 -4.73 4.23
CA ALA A 47 -6.91 -4.62 4.55
C ALA A 47 -7.73 -4.17 3.32
N LEU A 48 -7.26 -3.16 2.59
CA LEU A 48 -7.89 -2.70 1.34
C LEU A 48 -7.91 -3.79 0.26
N GLN A 49 -6.90 -4.66 0.20
CA GLN A 49 -6.87 -5.80 -0.69
C GLN A 49 -7.92 -6.84 -0.30
N GLN A 50 -8.06 -7.13 0.98
CA GLN A 50 -9.12 -8.02 1.50
C GLN A 50 -10.52 -7.45 1.25
N GLU A 51 -10.66 -6.12 1.26
CA GLU A 51 -11.90 -5.42 0.86
C GLU A 51 -12.13 -5.44 -0.67
N GLY A 52 -11.16 -5.87 -1.48
CA GLY A 52 -11.23 -5.86 -2.95
C GLY A 52 -11.08 -4.48 -3.58
N LEU A 53 -10.56 -3.50 -2.83
CA LEU A 53 -10.36 -2.12 -3.28
C LEU A 53 -9.02 -1.89 -4.00
N VAL A 54 -8.01 -2.73 -3.71
CA VAL A 54 -6.68 -2.69 -4.33
C VAL A 54 -6.17 -4.11 -4.59
N ALA A 55 -5.21 -4.26 -5.48
CA ALA A 55 -4.49 -5.51 -5.69
C ALA A 55 -3.01 -5.34 -5.35
N ILE A 56 -2.50 -6.17 -4.44
CA ILE A 56 -1.07 -6.22 -4.11
C ILE A 56 -0.40 -7.21 -5.06
N THR A 57 0.52 -6.75 -5.91
CA THR A 57 1.18 -7.57 -6.94
C THR A 57 2.49 -8.19 -6.47
N SER A 58 3.18 -7.55 -5.51
CA SER A 58 4.50 -7.97 -5.05
C SER A 58 4.45 -8.50 -3.62
N VAL A 59 3.75 -9.62 -3.44
CA VAL A 59 4.00 -10.55 -2.33
C VAL A 59 4.84 -11.68 -2.93
N GLU A 60 6.16 -11.49 -2.96
CA GLU A 60 7.09 -12.61 -3.10
C GLU A 60 6.92 -13.46 -1.84
N GLU A 61 5.98 -14.41 -1.86
CA GLU A 61 5.89 -15.63 -1.04
C GLU A 61 6.37 -15.54 0.43
N ALA A 62 6.26 -14.36 1.03
CA ALA A 62 6.73 -14.11 2.38
C ALA A 62 5.60 -14.54 3.31
N THR A 63 5.68 -15.79 3.75
CA THR A 63 4.87 -16.33 4.85
C THR A 63 5.06 -15.48 6.13
N ASP A 64 6.11 -14.66 6.18
CA ASP A 64 6.44 -13.73 7.25
C ASP A 64 5.86 -12.33 7.04
N PHE A 65 4.68 -12.10 7.62
CA PHE A 65 4.05 -10.77 7.73
C PHE A 65 4.97 -9.71 8.34
N ASN A 66 5.92 -10.09 9.20
CA ASN A 66 6.88 -9.16 9.79
C ASN A 66 7.88 -8.61 8.76
N PHE A 67 8.23 -9.40 7.74
CA PHE A 67 9.12 -8.95 6.67
C PHE A 67 8.39 -8.03 5.68
N LEU A 68 7.09 -8.29 5.47
CA LEU A 68 6.23 -7.46 4.62
C LEU A 68 5.96 -6.08 5.24
N LYS A 69 5.90 -5.95 6.57
CA LYS A 69 5.70 -4.66 7.26
C LYS A 69 6.83 -3.66 6.99
N SER A 70 8.06 -4.15 6.82
CA SER A 70 9.25 -3.31 6.62
C SER A 70 9.60 -3.09 5.15
N LYS A 71 8.87 -3.73 4.22
CA LYS A 71 9.16 -3.68 2.78
C LYS A 71 8.07 -2.92 2.04
N SER A 72 8.43 -2.18 1.00
CA SER A 72 7.47 -1.52 0.13
C SER A 72 6.60 -2.55 -0.59
N LEU A 73 5.28 -2.42 -0.46
CA LEU A 73 4.33 -3.26 -1.19
C LEU A 73 3.91 -2.53 -2.47
N GLU A 74 3.89 -3.25 -3.58
CA GLU A 74 3.38 -2.71 -4.84
C GLU A 74 1.87 -2.92 -4.93
N LEU A 75 1.16 -1.81 -5.07
CA LEU A 75 -0.28 -1.70 -5.18
C LEU A 75 -0.66 -1.38 -6.60
N SER A 76 -1.76 -1.98 -7.04
CA SER A 76 -2.38 -1.75 -8.33
C SER A 76 -3.89 -1.66 -8.19
N SER A 77 -4.57 -1.17 -9.23
CA SER A 77 -6.03 -1.23 -9.28
C SER A 77 -6.51 -2.68 -9.11
N PRO A 78 -7.63 -2.89 -8.41
CA PRO A 78 -8.19 -4.22 -8.26
C PRO A 78 -8.57 -4.73 -9.65
N SER A 79 -7.77 -5.65 -10.19
CA SER A 79 -8.04 -6.32 -11.46
C SER A 79 -9.33 -7.11 -11.28
N LYS A 80 -10.42 -6.53 -11.80
CA LYS A 80 -11.76 -7.11 -11.84
C LYS A 80 -11.70 -8.42 -12.64
N THR A 81 -11.53 -9.55 -11.94
CA THR A 81 -11.80 -10.89 -12.48
C THR A 81 -13.23 -11.27 -12.13
#